data_AF-A0A9D2KZR7-F1
#
_entry.id   AF-A0A9D2KZR7-F1
#
_cell.length_a   1.000
_cell.length_b   1.000
_cell.length_c   1.000
_cell.angle_alpha   90.00
_cell.angle_beta   90.00
_cell.angle_gamma   90.00
#
_symmetry.space_group_name_H-M   'P 1'
#
loop_
_entity.id
_entity.type
_entity.pdbx_description
1 polymer ?
#
loop_
_entity_poly.entity_id
_entity_poly.type
_entity_poly.pdbx_seq_one_letter_code
_entity_poly.pdbx_strand_id
1 'polypeptide(L)'
;MIDIFDSLNTYVFGPIGFIISIVTLFISWNINKKVNQSLDKQKLKVDQPELSEKLDIFIKWVESSNFPRENIVQVRSLLSKISAEYPYFAEKRKIKKIIKGINTSINREELDSQVLLDNLIKLEANIRREIR
;
A
#
# COMPACT_ATOMS: atom_id res chain seq x y z
N MET A 1 -29.18 -37.58 35.24
CA MET A 1 -29.68 -36.48 34.38
C MET A 1 -28.69 -35.32 34.23
N ILE A 2 -27.67 -35.18 35.10
CA ILE A 2 -26.66 -34.12 35.02
C ILE A 2 -25.59 -34.42 33.95
N ASP A 3 -25.21 -35.69 33.75
CA ASP A 3 -24.15 -36.07 32.78
C ASP A 3 -24.51 -35.86 31.30
N ILE A 4 -25.80 -35.90 30.96
CA ILE A 4 -26.27 -35.65 29.59
C ILE A 4 -26.22 -34.15 29.29
N PHE A 5 -26.50 -33.30 30.29
CA PHE A 5 -26.40 -31.85 30.14
C PHE A 5 -24.94 -31.40 30.05
N ASP A 6 -24.03 -31.95 30.85
CA ASP A 6 -22.60 -31.61 30.79
C ASP A 6 -21.91 -32.10 29.50
N SER A 7 -22.30 -33.28 28.98
CA SER A 7 -21.81 -33.74 27.68
C SER A 7 -22.36 -32.89 26.53
N LEU A 8 -23.66 -32.57 26.50
CA LEU A 8 -24.23 -31.64 25.52
C LEU A 8 -23.60 -30.24 25.61
N ASN A 9 -23.34 -29.73 26.82
CA ASN A 9 -22.70 -28.44 27.04
C ASN A 9 -21.28 -28.43 26.44
N THR A 10 -20.52 -29.51 26.61
CA THR A 10 -19.15 -29.61 26.08
C THR A 10 -19.12 -29.79 24.55
N TYR A 11 -20.01 -30.63 23.99
CA TYR A 11 -20.06 -30.92 22.55
C TYR A 11 -20.68 -29.79 21.72
N VAL A 12 -21.52 -28.95 22.31
CA VAL A 12 -22.21 -27.86 21.60
C VAL A 12 -21.53 -26.51 21.86
N PHE A 13 -21.13 -26.19 23.10
CA PHE A 13 -20.60 -24.86 23.43
C PHE A 13 -19.12 -24.69 23.06
N GLY A 14 -18.33 -25.78 23.03
CA GLY A 14 -16.93 -25.74 22.56
C GLY A 14 -16.82 -25.31 21.08
N PRO A 15 -17.49 -26.00 20.15
CA PRO A 15 -17.51 -25.62 18.73
C PRO A 15 -18.15 -24.25 18.47
N ILE A 16 -19.22 -23.91 19.20
CA ILE A 16 -19.84 -22.58 19.10
C ILE A 16 -18.88 -21.48 19.55
N GLY A 17 -18.15 -21.68 20.65
CA GLY A 17 -17.11 -20.75 21.11
C GLY A 17 -15.99 -20.57 20.09
N PHE A 18 -15.59 -21.65 19.41
CA PHE A 18 -14.62 -21.60 18.32
C PHE A 18 -15.14 -20.83 17.09
N ILE A 19 -16.40 -21.07 16.68
CA ILE A 19 -17.06 -20.33 15.59
C ILE A 19 -17.16 -18.84 15.94
N ILE A 20 -17.60 -18.50 17.16
CA ILE A 20 -17.69 -17.13 17.63
C ILE A 20 -16.31 -16.47 17.64
N SER A 21 -15.26 -17.20 18.04
CA SER A 21 -13.87 -16.69 18.01
C SER A 21 -13.39 -16.42 16.59
N ILE A 22 -13.66 -17.31 15.64
CA ILE A 22 -13.35 -17.10 14.23
C ILE A 22 -14.09 -15.87 13.70
N VAL A 23 -15.41 -15.78 13.92
CA VAL A 23 -16.22 -14.63 13.49
C VAL A 23 -15.71 -13.33 14.10
N THR A 24 -15.38 -13.33 15.39
CA THR A 24 -14.82 -12.18 16.11
C THR A 24 -13.46 -11.78 15.53
N LEU A 25 -12.61 -12.75 15.17
CA LEU A 25 -11.34 -12.50 14.53
C LEU A 25 -11.52 -11.89 13.13
N PHE A 26 -12.47 -12.39 12.33
CA PHE A 26 -12.82 -11.81 11.03
C PHE A 26 -13.35 -10.38 11.16
N ILE A 27 -14.23 -10.12 12.12
CA ILE A 27 -14.76 -8.78 12.39
C ILE A 27 -13.62 -7.84 12.82
N SER A 28 -12.79 -8.27 13.77
CA SER A 28 -11.65 -7.50 14.27
C SER A 28 -10.65 -7.19 13.17
N TRP A 29 -10.36 -8.16 12.30
CA TRP A 29 -9.49 -7.96 11.16
C TRP A 29 -10.08 -6.96 10.15
N ASN A 30 -11.38 -7.05 9.86
CA ASN A 30 -12.07 -6.10 9.00
C ASN A 30 -12.10 -4.68 9.58
N ILE A 31 -12.32 -4.54 10.88
CA ILE A 31 -12.27 -3.24 11.57
C ILE A 31 -10.85 -2.67 11.49
N ASN A 32 -9.83 -3.45 11.85
CA ASN A 32 -8.44 -3.02 11.80
C ASN A 32 -8.04 -2.58 10.38
N LYS A 33 -8.47 -3.33 9.36
CA LYS A 33 -8.26 -2.95 7.95
C LYS A 33 -8.93 -1.60 7.60
N LYS A 34 -10.17 -1.37 8.04
CA LYS A 34 -10.88 -0.10 7.82
C LYS A 34 -10.22 1.05 8.57
N VAL A 35 -9.77 0.83 9.81
CA VAL A 35 -9.08 1.85 10.61
C VAL A 35 -7.75 2.24 9.96
N ASN A 36 -6.91 1.27 9.61
CA ASN A 36 -5.64 1.53 8.93
C ASN A 36 -5.84 2.22 7.58
N GLN A 37 -6.87 1.83 6.82
CA GLN A 37 -7.23 2.51 5.58
C GLN A 37 -7.61 3.99 5.83
N SER A 38 -8.40 4.27 6.87
CA SER A 38 -8.83 5.63 7.21
C SER A 38 -7.65 6.49 7.70
N LEU A 39 -6.76 5.92 8.52
CA LEU A 39 -5.55 6.60 8.99
C LEU A 39 -4.62 6.93 7.83
N ASP A 40 -4.35 5.96 6.95
CA ASP A 40 -3.54 6.18 5.75
C ASP A 40 -4.12 7.26 4.86
N LYS A 41 -5.44 7.28 4.65
CA LYS A 41 -6.11 8.32 3.86
C LYS A 41 -5.99 9.70 4.48
N GLN A 42 -6.18 9.81 5.80
CA GLN A 42 -6.07 11.09 6.49
C GLN A 42 -4.64 11.63 6.42
N LYS A 43 -3.65 10.77 6.68
CA LYS A 43 -2.24 11.14 6.61
C LYS A 43 -1.84 11.53 5.17
N LEU A 44 -2.27 10.75 4.17
CA LEU A 44 -2.00 11.05 2.76
C LEU A 44 -2.65 12.38 2.34
N LYS A 45 -3.80 12.74 2.93
CA LYS A 45 -4.45 14.02 2.67
C LYS A 45 -3.65 15.21 3.19
N VAL A 46 -2.94 15.05 4.31
CA VAL A 46 -2.06 16.09 4.87
C VAL A 46 -0.80 16.22 4.00
N ASP A 47 -0.17 15.10 3.66
CA ASP A 47 1.12 15.08 2.95
C ASP A 47 0.99 15.19 1.42
N GLN A 48 -0.25 15.24 0.90
CA GLN A 48 -0.55 15.29 -0.54
C GLN A 48 0.23 16.38 -1.29
N PRO A 49 0.25 17.66 -0.84
CA PRO A 49 0.88 18.73 -1.62
C PRO A 49 2.37 18.47 -1.79
N GLU A 50 3.04 18.06 -0.71
CA GLU A 50 4.47 17.75 -0.69
C GLU A 50 4.80 16.55 -1.58
N LEU A 51 4.03 15.47 -1.48
CA LEU A 51 4.24 14.27 -2.30
C LEU A 51 3.99 14.55 -3.79
N SER A 52 2.97 15.34 -4.10
CA SER A 52 2.64 15.72 -5.47
C SER A 52 3.72 16.59 -6.09
N GLU A 53 4.24 17.57 -5.34
CA GLU A 53 5.33 18.44 -5.80
C GLU A 53 6.61 17.64 -6.05
N LYS A 54 6.98 16.74 -5.13
CA LYS A 54 8.14 15.86 -5.30
C LYS A 54 8.00 14.98 -6.54
N LEU A 55 6.84 14.38 -6.77
CA LEU A 55 6.59 13.58 -7.97
C LEU A 55 6.62 14.40 -9.25
N ASP A 56 6.08 15.62 -9.25
CA ASP A 56 6.11 16.52 -10.39
C ASP A 56 7.55 16.93 -10.77
N ILE A 57 8.42 17.17 -9.77
CA ILE A 57 9.84 17.39 -9.99
C ILE A 57 10.49 16.17 -10.67
N PHE A 58 10.20 14.96 -10.20
CA PHE A 58 10.74 13.74 -10.80
C PHE A 58 10.23 13.52 -12.23
N ILE A 59 8.94 13.80 -12.49
CA ILE A 59 8.37 13.72 -13.84
C ILE A 59 9.13 14.65 -14.79
N LYS A 60 9.31 15.93 -14.40
CA LYS A 60 10.07 16.91 -15.18
C LYS A 60 11.51 16.49 -15.43
N TRP A 61 12.16 15.86 -14.44
CA TRP A 61 13.52 15.34 -14.61
C TRP A 61 13.58 14.21 -15.62
N VAL A 62 12.63 13.27 -15.59
CA VAL A 62 12.56 12.17 -16.56
C VAL A 62 12.26 12.72 -17.97
N GLU A 63 11.39 13.73 -18.10
CA GLU A 63 11.08 14.38 -19.38
C GLU A 63 12.27 15.17 -19.97
N SER A 64 13.13 15.74 -19.11
CA SER A 64 14.25 16.58 -19.54
C SER A 64 15.40 15.85 -20.28
N SER A 65 15.25 14.56 -20.58
CA SER A 65 16.23 13.70 -21.29
C SER A 65 17.60 13.53 -20.60
N ASN A 66 17.85 14.23 -19.50
CA ASN A 66 19.05 14.12 -18.68
C ASN A 66 18.67 13.57 -17.30
N PHE A 67 18.31 12.29 -17.24
CA PHE A 67 17.95 11.61 -15.99
C PHE A 67 19.13 10.79 -15.46
N PRO A 68 20.03 11.40 -14.65
CA PRO A 68 21.16 10.68 -14.09
C PRO A 68 20.68 9.52 -13.23
N ARG A 69 21.47 8.44 -13.19
CA ARG A 69 21.18 7.23 -12.39
C ARG A 69 20.88 7.55 -10.92
N GLU A 70 21.53 8.59 -10.38
CA GLU A 70 21.34 9.10 -9.04
C GLU A 70 19.88 9.54 -8.77
N ASN A 71 19.20 10.10 -9.77
CA ASN A 71 17.81 10.50 -9.65
C ASN A 71 16.86 9.29 -9.63
N ILE A 72 17.21 8.17 -10.28
CA ILE A 72 16.47 6.90 -10.17
C ILE A 72 16.48 6.42 -8.71
N VAL A 73 17.63 6.53 -8.03
CA VAL A 73 17.76 6.15 -6.62
C VAL A 73 16.88 7.02 -5.73
N GLN A 74 16.79 8.32 -6.02
CA GLN A 74 15.89 9.23 -5.31
C GLN A 74 14.41 8.89 -5.54
N VAL A 75 14.01 8.60 -6.78
CA VAL A 75 12.65 8.12 -7.10
C VAL A 75 12.33 6.85 -6.33
N ARG A 76 13.24 5.86 -6.36
CA ARG A 76 13.09 4.62 -5.59
C ARG A 76 12.93 4.90 -4.11
N SER A 77 13.77 5.77 -3.54
CA SER A 77 13.73 6.16 -2.13
C SER A 77 12.38 6.76 -1.75
N LEU A 78 11.86 7.67 -2.57
CA LEU A 78 10.52 8.25 -2.36
C LEU A 78 9.43 7.17 -2.42
N LEU A 79 9.45 6.30 -3.43
CA LEU A 79 8.47 5.22 -3.56
C LEU A 79 8.53 4.24 -2.37
N SER A 80 9.73 3.95 -1.87
CA SER A 80 9.94 3.15 -0.66
C SER A 80 9.38 3.85 0.58
N LYS A 81 9.59 5.17 0.73
CA LYS A 81 9.02 5.96 1.81
C LYS A 81 7.49 5.94 1.75
N ILE A 82 6.90 6.16 0.58
CA ILE A 82 5.45 6.07 0.38
C ILE A 82 4.94 4.66 0.73
N SER A 83 5.68 3.61 0.34
CA SER A 83 5.29 2.23 0.66
C SER A 83 5.34 1.88 2.15
N ALA A 84 6.19 2.56 2.93
CA ALA A 84 6.32 2.35 4.37
C ALA A 84 5.31 3.19 5.15
N GLU A 85 5.10 4.43 4.75
CA GLU A 85 4.25 5.39 5.47
C GLU A 85 2.76 5.26 5.13
N TYR A 86 2.44 4.71 3.94
CA TYR A 86 1.07 4.56 3.43
C TYR A 86 0.84 3.13 2.90
N PRO A 87 0.94 2.10 3.74
CA PRO A 87 0.91 0.70 3.30
C PRO A 87 -0.36 0.33 2.53
N TYR A 88 -1.54 0.83 2.94
CA TYR A 88 -2.80 0.56 2.26
C TYR A 88 -2.84 1.19 0.86
N PHE A 89 -2.39 2.45 0.74
CA PHE A 89 -2.30 3.14 -0.54
C PHE A 89 -1.30 2.44 -1.47
N ALA A 90 -0.13 2.07 -0.94
CA ALA A 90 0.93 1.40 -1.67
C ALA A 90 0.53 0.02 -2.19
N GLU A 91 -0.25 -0.74 -1.40
CA GLU A 91 -0.83 -2.02 -1.81
C GLU A 91 -1.85 -1.82 -2.94
N LYS A 92 -2.80 -0.90 -2.75
CA LYS A 92 -3.86 -0.58 -3.73
C LYS A 92 -3.28 -0.13 -5.08
N ARG A 93 -2.21 0.68 -5.06
CA ARG A 93 -1.56 1.24 -6.25
C ARG A 93 -0.38 0.40 -6.76
N LYS A 94 -0.11 -0.75 -6.15
CA LYS A 94 0.96 -1.67 -6.56
C LYS A 94 2.36 -1.01 -6.59
N ILE A 95 2.64 -0.07 -5.68
CA ILE A 95 3.93 0.66 -5.62
C ILE A 95 5.11 -0.30 -5.49
N LYS A 96 4.95 -1.39 -4.72
CA LYS A 96 5.98 -2.45 -4.60
C LYS A 96 6.37 -3.07 -5.95
N LYS A 97 5.43 -3.16 -6.91
CA LYS A 97 5.73 -3.65 -8.27
C LYS A 97 6.54 -2.62 -9.06
N ILE A 98 6.24 -1.33 -8.91
CA ILE A 98 7.00 -0.25 -9.53
C ILE A 98 8.44 -0.26 -9.02
N ILE A 99 8.63 -0.34 -7.70
CA ILE A 99 9.97 -0.45 -7.07
C ILE A 99 10.72 -1.69 -7.60
N LYS A 100 10.05 -2.84 -7.72
CA LYS A 100 10.66 -4.06 -8.27
C LYS A 100 11.07 -3.88 -9.74
N GLY A 101 10.24 -3.18 -10.53
CA GLY A 101 10.56 -2.81 -11.91
C GLY A 101 11.82 -1.96 -11.99
N ILE A 102 11.87 -0.89 -11.19
CA ILE A 102 13.05 -0.01 -11.09
C ILE A 102 14.31 -0.82 -10.73
N ASN A 103 14.25 -1.67 -9.71
CA ASN A 103 15.40 -2.50 -9.32
C ASN A 103 15.87 -3.45 -10.44
N THR A 104 14.93 -4.04 -11.17
CA THR A 104 15.25 -4.96 -12.27
C THR A 104 15.91 -4.21 -13.42
N SER A 105 15.44 -3.01 -13.74
CA SER A 105 15.98 -2.16 -14.80
C SER A 105 17.34 -1.55 -14.43
N ILE A 106 17.56 -1.15 -13.18
CA ILE A 106 18.89 -0.71 -12.71
C ILE A 106 19.92 -1.82 -12.93
N ASN A 107 19.57 -3.06 -12.59
CA ASN A 107 20.47 -4.21 -12.71
C ASN A 107 20.74 -4.64 -14.15
N ARG A 108 19.90 -4.24 -15.12
CA ARG A 108 20.02 -4.63 -16.54
C ARG A 108 20.52 -3.50 -17.44
N GLU A 109 20.84 -2.33 -16.89
CA GLU A 109 21.21 -1.09 -17.59
C GLU A 109 20.18 -0.54 -18.59
N GLU A 110 19.12 -1.29 -18.90
CA GLU A 110 17.97 -0.86 -19.67
C GLU A 110 16.85 -0.39 -18.73
N LEU A 111 16.91 0.89 -18.35
CA LEU A 111 15.74 1.56 -17.81
C LEU A 111 14.99 2.24 -18.95
N ASP A 112 13.83 1.68 -19.30
CA ASP A 112 12.88 2.35 -20.16
C ASP A 112 12.31 3.58 -19.42
N SER A 113 12.86 4.74 -19.75
CA SER A 113 12.49 6.02 -19.15
C SER A 113 11.03 6.37 -19.41
N GLN A 114 10.45 5.88 -20.51
CA GLN A 114 9.03 6.07 -20.82
C GLN A 114 8.14 5.27 -19.87
N VAL A 115 8.50 4.02 -19.58
CA VAL A 115 7.77 3.19 -18.61
C VAL A 115 7.86 3.77 -17.20
N LEU A 116 9.01 4.33 -16.81
CA LEU A 116 9.14 5.01 -15.53
C LEU A 116 8.24 6.26 -15.47
N LEU A 117 8.29 7.09 -16.51
CA LEU A 117 7.49 8.31 -16.63
C LEU A 117 5.99 8.01 -16.52
N ASP A 118 5.49 7.04 -17.29
CA ASP A 118 4.09 6.61 -17.26
C ASP A 118 3.64 6.17 -15.86
N ASN A 119 4.50 5.48 -15.13
CA ASN A 119 4.21 5.03 -13.77
C ASN A 119 4.18 6.19 -12.78
N LEU A 120 5.07 7.17 -12.92
CA LEU A 120 5.12 8.36 -12.07
C LEU A 120 3.91 9.26 -12.31
N ILE A 121 3.55 9.54 -13.57
CA ILE A 121 2.36 10.32 -13.93
C ILE A 121 1.09 9.65 -13.38
N LYS A 122 0.95 8.33 -13.56
CA LYS A 122 -0.19 7.58 -13.00
C LYS A 122 -0.22 7.67 -11.48
N LEU A 123 0.92 7.60 -10.82
CA LEU A 123 0.99 7.68 -9.35
C LEU A 123 0.59 9.07 -8.85
N GLU A 124 1.11 10.11 -9.47
CA GLU A 124 0.80 11.52 -9.17
C GLU A 124 -0.70 11.79 -9.33
N ALA A 125 -1.28 11.38 -10.46
CA ALA A 125 -2.71 11.53 -10.72
C ALA A 125 -3.56 10.77 -9.69
N ASN A 126 -3.10 9.61 -9.22
CA ASN A 126 -3.79 8.86 -8.18
C ASN A 126 -3.71 9.56 -6.82
N ILE A 127 -2.56 10.11 -6.44
CA ILE A 127 -2.42 10.89 -5.19
C ILE A 127 -3.36 12.10 -5.21
N ARG A 128 -3.48 12.80 -6.35
CA ARG A 128 -4.44 13.89 -6.51
C ARG A 128 -5.90 13.45 -6.46
N ARG A 129 -6.22 12.25 -6.98
CA ARG A 129 -7.60 11.73 -7.03
C ARG A 129 -8.08 11.12 -5.73
N GLU A 130 -7.20 10.60 -4.88
CA GLU A 130 -7.59 9.90 -3.64
C GLU A 130 -8.30 10.80 -2.61
N ILE A 131 -8.34 12.13 -2.86
CA ILE A 131 -8.84 13.17 -1.95
C ILE A 131 -10.07 13.92 -2.51
N ARG A 132 -10.46 13.70 -3.78
CA ARG A 132 -11.77 14.15 -4.32
C ARG A 132 -12.86 13.17 -3.92
#